data_AF-A0A1E3QUV0-F1
#
_entry.id   AF-A0A1E3QUV0-F1
#
_cell.length_a   1.000
_cell.length_b   1.000
_cell.length_c   1.000
_cell.angle_alpha   90.00
_cell.angle_beta   90.00
_cell.angle_gamma   90.00
#
_symmetry.space_group_name_H-M   'P 1'
#
loop_
_entity.id
_entity.type
_entity.pdbx_description
1 polymer ?
#
loop_
_entity_poly.entity_id
_entity_poly.type
_entity_poly.pdbx_seq_one_letter_code
_entity_poly.pdbx_strand_id
1 'polypeptide(L)'
;MPEFILEKSREAMEYNEAHFRVGGTKLYFPTARVVLLRPNAKLTPYQAKFIVPKSFNKFDLRDYLWHLYGIRALKITTQLQHAKWTRGPLDRARFRDSQIKKMTIDLEEPFVWPEPYAAYELNSKQNEYEMKKFSSLFQSVGSDKGRPTGAFDGLFDREADSVNFLAKKTKRVLVKDQKKLKKSEDRENQKAIAAKLLGLKH
;
A
#
# COMPACT_ATOMS: atom_id res chain seq x y z
N MET A 1 -0.77 -51.15 -6.89
CA MET A 1 -0.34 -49.95 -7.66
C MET A 1 -0.05 -48.72 -6.80
N PRO A 2 -0.84 -48.33 -5.78
CA PRO A 2 -0.46 -47.21 -4.90
C PRO A 2 0.67 -47.54 -3.92
N GLU A 3 0.77 -48.78 -3.43
CA GLU A 3 1.79 -49.19 -2.44
C GLU A 3 3.23 -49.04 -2.95
N PHE A 4 3.53 -49.49 -4.16
CA PHE A 4 4.85 -49.33 -4.77
C PHE A 4 5.35 -47.88 -4.80
N ILE A 5 4.45 -46.92 -5.04
CA ILE A 5 4.81 -45.50 -5.07
C ILE A 5 5.12 -45.01 -3.65
N LEU A 6 4.37 -45.50 -2.66
CA LEU A 6 4.58 -45.16 -1.25
C LEU A 6 5.91 -45.74 -0.74
N GLU A 7 6.22 -47.00 -1.06
CA GLU A 7 7.49 -47.64 -0.70
C GLU A 7 8.68 -46.87 -1.27
N LYS A 8 8.67 -46.58 -2.58
CA LYS A 8 9.72 -45.76 -3.20
C LYS A 8 9.86 -44.39 -2.58
N SER A 9 8.73 -43.76 -2.24
CA SER A 9 8.76 -42.45 -1.57
C SER A 9 9.38 -42.55 -0.17
N ARG A 10 9.12 -43.62 0.58
CA ARG A 10 9.68 -43.86 1.92
C ARG A 10 11.17 -44.17 1.84
N GLU A 11 11.56 -45.06 0.95
CA GLU A 11 12.96 -45.39 0.68
C GLU A 11 13.77 -44.14 0.33
N ALA A 12 13.26 -43.29 -0.57
CA ALA A 12 13.91 -42.03 -0.92
C ALA A 12 13.98 -41.05 0.27
N MET A 13 13.00 -41.05 1.19
CA MET A 13 13.07 -40.25 2.42
C MET A 13 14.18 -40.74 3.34
N GLU A 14 14.33 -42.06 3.50
CA GLU A 14 15.39 -42.67 4.32
C GLU A 14 16.80 -42.33 3.81
N TYR A 15 16.99 -42.39 2.48
CA TYR A 15 18.27 -42.02 1.85
C TYR A 15 18.46 -40.52 1.64
N ASN A 16 17.56 -39.67 2.15
CA ASN A 16 17.56 -38.22 1.96
C ASN A 16 17.57 -37.77 0.48
N GLU A 17 17.08 -38.61 -0.43
CA GLU A 17 16.91 -38.29 -1.84
C GLU A 17 15.55 -37.64 -2.13
N ALA A 18 15.35 -37.19 -3.38
CA ALA A 18 14.06 -36.67 -3.81
C ALA A 18 12.98 -37.76 -3.70
N HIS A 19 11.93 -37.51 -2.91
CA HIS A 19 10.80 -38.44 -2.71
C HIS A 19 9.86 -38.61 -3.93
N PHE A 20 10.29 -38.11 -5.09
CA PHE A 20 9.54 -38.11 -6.33
C PHE A 20 10.50 -38.27 -7.51
N ARG A 21 9.96 -38.69 -8.66
CA ARG A 21 10.74 -38.79 -9.88
C ARG A 21 11.11 -37.41 -10.40
N VAL A 22 12.41 -37.08 -10.40
CA VAL A 22 12.94 -35.83 -10.95
C VAL A 22 12.77 -35.81 -12.47
N GLY A 23 12.42 -34.63 -13.01
CA GLY A 23 12.24 -34.43 -14.45
C GLY A 23 13.55 -34.43 -15.23
N GLY A 24 13.49 -34.75 -16.54
CA GLY A 24 14.67 -34.73 -17.40
C GLY A 24 15.10 -33.34 -17.88
N THR A 25 14.18 -32.37 -17.90
CA THR A 25 14.44 -30.99 -18.31
C THR A 25 15.05 -30.19 -17.17
N LYS A 26 16.32 -29.79 -17.32
CA LYS A 26 17.06 -29.06 -16.30
C LYS A 26 16.93 -27.55 -16.51
N LEU A 27 16.42 -26.85 -15.50
CA LEU A 27 16.34 -25.39 -15.46
C LEU A 27 17.34 -24.86 -14.43
N TYR A 28 18.48 -24.33 -14.89
CA TYR A 28 19.57 -23.90 -14.00
C TYR A 28 19.31 -22.58 -13.28
N PHE A 29 18.62 -21.63 -13.94
CA PHE A 29 18.37 -20.29 -13.39
C PHE A 29 16.87 -19.98 -13.36
N PRO A 30 16.14 -20.49 -12.35
CA PRO A 30 14.72 -20.22 -12.22
C PRO A 30 14.47 -18.76 -11.82
N THR A 31 13.68 -18.04 -12.62
CA THR A 31 13.22 -16.66 -12.30
C THR A 31 11.93 -16.64 -11.48
N ALA A 32 11.32 -17.81 -11.26
CA ALA A 32 10.08 -17.96 -10.52
C ALA A 32 10.26 -17.55 -9.06
N ARG A 33 9.31 -16.77 -8.54
CA ARG A 33 9.21 -16.42 -7.12
C ARG A 33 7.94 -17.04 -6.54
N VAL A 34 8.08 -17.65 -5.37
CA VAL A 34 6.97 -18.17 -4.58
C VAL A 34 6.83 -17.32 -3.31
N VAL A 35 5.60 -16.96 -2.95
CA VAL A 35 5.33 -16.13 -1.78
C VAL A 35 4.59 -16.98 -0.75
N LEU A 36 5.23 -17.23 0.39
CA LEU A 36 4.61 -17.91 1.52
C LEU A 36 3.50 -17.02 2.11
N LEU A 37 2.31 -17.57 2.26
CA LEU A 37 1.16 -16.90 2.84
C LEU A 37 1.01 -17.28 4.32
N ARG A 38 0.43 -16.34 5.08
CA ARG A 38 -0.05 -16.65 6.43
C ARG A 38 -1.15 -17.73 6.39
N PRO A 39 -1.15 -18.67 7.34
CA PRO A 39 -2.12 -19.76 7.37
C PRO A 39 -3.53 -19.19 7.60
N ASN A 40 -4.50 -19.79 6.93
CA ASN A 40 -5.91 -19.52 7.19
C ASN A 40 -6.40 -20.45 8.31
N ALA A 41 -7.47 -20.10 9.02
CA ALA A 41 -8.08 -20.91 10.07
C ALA A 41 -8.44 -22.35 9.65
N LYS A 42 -8.60 -22.61 8.34
CA LYS A 42 -8.87 -23.96 7.80
C LYS A 42 -7.62 -24.82 7.61
N LEU A 43 -6.42 -24.24 7.68
CA LEU A 43 -5.16 -24.96 7.46
C LEU A 43 -4.62 -25.47 8.79
N THR A 44 -4.03 -26.66 8.77
CA THR A 44 -3.30 -27.21 9.91
C THR A 44 -1.87 -26.66 9.97
N PRO A 45 -1.16 -26.77 11.11
CA PRO A 45 0.26 -26.41 11.19
C PRO A 45 1.15 -27.20 10.22
N TYR A 46 0.72 -28.40 9.82
CA TYR A 46 1.38 -29.22 8.80
C TYR A 46 1.07 -28.76 7.37
N GLN A 47 0.39 -27.62 7.19
CA GLN A 47 0.03 -27.09 5.88
C GLN A 47 0.55 -25.68 5.68
N ALA A 48 1.25 -25.49 4.57
CA ALA A 48 1.69 -24.17 4.12
C ALA A 48 1.03 -23.81 2.79
N LYS A 49 0.78 -22.52 2.57
CA LYS A 49 0.16 -22.03 1.34
C LYS A 49 1.05 -20.99 0.69
N PHE A 50 1.17 -21.06 -0.63
CA PHE A 50 2.01 -20.18 -1.43
C PHE A 50 1.19 -19.53 -2.53
N ILE A 51 1.51 -18.27 -2.85
CA ILE A 51 1.21 -17.71 -4.17
C ILE A 51 2.35 -18.13 -5.09
N VAL A 52 1.99 -18.66 -6.25
CA VAL A 52 2.93 -19.14 -7.26
C VAL A 52 2.63 -18.49 -8.61
N PRO A 53 3.59 -18.47 -9.55
CA PRO A 53 3.33 -18.02 -10.91
C PRO A 53 2.17 -18.80 -11.54
N LYS A 54 1.39 -18.14 -12.40
CA LYS A 54 0.22 -18.77 -13.04
C LYS A 54 0.59 -20.02 -13.85
N SER A 55 1.74 -19.97 -14.54
CA SER A 55 2.31 -21.07 -15.34
C SER A 55 2.87 -22.23 -14.51
N PHE A 56 3.04 -22.07 -13.20
CA PHE A 56 3.78 -23.02 -12.38
C PHE A 56 3.00 -24.33 -12.18
N ASN A 57 3.60 -25.48 -12.48
CA ASN A 57 2.94 -26.77 -12.26
C ASN A 57 3.05 -27.22 -10.80
N LYS A 58 2.23 -28.21 -10.42
CA LYS A 58 2.29 -28.86 -9.10
C LYS A 58 3.62 -29.56 -8.89
N PHE A 59 4.13 -30.24 -9.92
CA PHE A 59 5.41 -30.93 -9.89
C PHE A 59 6.57 -29.94 -9.82
N ASP A 60 6.50 -28.84 -10.57
CA ASP A 60 7.50 -27.77 -10.50
C ASP A 60 7.58 -27.16 -9.11
N LEU A 61 6.45 -26.96 -8.41
CA LEU A 61 6.48 -26.47 -7.02
C LEU A 61 7.14 -27.46 -6.07
N ARG A 62 6.83 -28.76 -6.22
CA ARG A 62 7.47 -29.81 -5.41
C ARG A 62 8.98 -29.81 -5.62
N ASP A 63 9.40 -29.77 -6.87
CA ASP A 63 10.81 -29.76 -7.29
C ASP A 63 11.54 -28.51 -6.81
N TYR A 64 10.90 -27.35 -6.96
CA TYR A 64 11.42 -26.07 -6.53
C TYR A 64 11.63 -25.98 -5.02
N LEU A 65 10.66 -26.44 -4.22
CA LEU A 65 10.79 -26.44 -2.76
C LEU A 65 11.85 -27.43 -2.26
N TRP A 66 11.97 -28.58 -2.93
CA TRP A 66 12.99 -29.58 -2.62
C TRP A 66 14.40 -29.06 -2.93
N HIS A 67 14.66 -28.62 -4.17
CA HIS A 67 16.00 -28.25 -4.60
C HIS A 67 16.50 -26.92 -4.04
N LEU A 68 15.62 -25.92 -3.84
CA LEU A 68 16.03 -24.60 -3.36
C LEU A 68 15.94 -24.46 -1.84
N TYR A 69 14.94 -25.07 -1.21
CA TYR A 69 14.67 -24.90 0.22
C TYR A 69 14.87 -26.18 1.05
N GLY A 70 15.09 -27.34 0.43
CA GLY A 70 15.20 -28.62 1.14
C GLY A 70 13.89 -29.12 1.73
N ILE A 71 12.74 -28.54 1.35
CA ILE A 71 11.44 -28.85 1.94
C ILE A 71 10.74 -29.95 1.14
N ARG A 72 10.32 -31.01 1.83
CA ARG A 72 9.53 -32.10 1.24
C ARG A 72 8.04 -31.77 1.25
N ALA A 73 7.48 -31.47 0.07
CA ALA A 73 6.04 -31.32 -0.11
C ALA A 73 5.38 -32.67 -0.45
N LEU A 74 4.71 -33.27 0.54
CA LEU A 74 4.08 -34.59 0.43
C LEU A 74 2.91 -34.54 -0.55
N LYS A 75 1.90 -33.75 -0.20
CA LYS A 75 0.71 -33.51 -1.02
C LYS A 75 0.67 -32.05 -1.41
N ILE A 76 0.26 -31.78 -2.66
CA ILE A 76 0.08 -30.42 -3.14
C ILE A 76 -1.31 -30.29 -3.75
N THR A 77 -2.04 -29.25 -3.34
CA THR A 77 -3.34 -28.88 -3.90
C THR A 77 -3.23 -27.50 -4.54
N THR A 78 -3.92 -27.31 -5.66
CA THR A 78 -3.83 -26.09 -6.47
C THR A 78 -5.18 -25.39 -6.51
N GLN A 79 -5.17 -24.07 -6.32
CA GLN A 79 -6.36 -23.21 -6.33
C GLN A 79 -6.06 -22.02 -7.23
N LEU A 80 -6.64 -21.98 -8.43
CA LEU A 80 -6.59 -20.80 -9.29
C LEU A 80 -7.78 -19.89 -8.94
N GLN A 81 -7.49 -18.69 -8.42
CA GLN A 81 -8.54 -17.76 -8.05
C GLN A 81 -9.16 -17.12 -9.30
N HIS A 82 -10.47 -16.86 -9.26
CA HIS A 82 -11.13 -16.09 -10.31
C HIS A 82 -10.63 -14.65 -10.30
N ALA A 83 -10.49 -14.07 -11.48
CA ALA A 83 -10.18 -12.65 -11.62
C ALA A 83 -11.45 -11.82 -11.43
N LYS A 84 -11.35 -10.76 -10.63
CA LYS A 84 -12.44 -9.79 -10.46
C LYS A 84 -12.46 -8.83 -11.65
N TRP A 85 -13.64 -8.35 -12.02
CA TRP A 85 -13.78 -7.26 -12.97
C TRP A 85 -13.49 -5.94 -12.27
N THR A 86 -12.54 -5.20 -12.81
CA THR A 86 -12.15 -3.87 -12.33
C THR A 86 -12.32 -2.85 -13.45
N ARG A 87 -12.34 -1.57 -13.08
CA ARG A 87 -12.43 -0.45 -14.02
C ARG A 87 -11.25 0.47 -13.81
N GLY A 88 -10.66 0.93 -14.90
CA GLY A 88 -9.60 1.93 -14.84
C GLY A 88 -10.12 3.27 -14.31
N PRO A 89 -9.27 4.06 -13.64
CA PRO A 89 -9.68 5.34 -13.04
C PRO A 89 -10.09 6.37 -14.10
N LEU A 90 -9.49 6.33 -15.30
CA LEU A 90 -9.66 7.34 -16.34
C LEU A 90 -10.65 6.90 -17.42
N ASP A 91 -10.39 5.76 -18.07
CA ASP A 91 -11.12 5.28 -19.25
C ASP A 91 -12.43 4.54 -18.91
N ARG A 92 -12.66 4.21 -17.63
CA ARG A 92 -13.79 3.39 -17.13
C ARG A 92 -14.00 2.04 -17.83
N ALA A 93 -13.13 1.67 -18.77
CA ALA A 93 -13.14 0.39 -19.45
C ALA A 93 -13.03 -0.75 -18.44
N ARG A 94 -13.80 -1.81 -18.68
CA ARG A 94 -13.81 -3.01 -17.83
C ARG A 94 -12.74 -3.96 -18.29
N PHE A 95 -11.84 -4.34 -17.38
CA PHE A 95 -10.89 -5.41 -17.59
C PHE A 95 -10.93 -6.36 -16.39
N ARG A 96 -10.33 -7.54 -16.56
CA ARG A 96 -10.16 -8.50 -15.46
C ARG A 96 -8.80 -8.32 -14.84
N ASP A 97 -8.75 -8.36 -13.51
CA ASP A 97 -7.48 -8.42 -12.79
C ASP A 97 -6.71 -9.71 -13.12
N SER A 98 -5.44 -9.77 -12.73
CA SER A 98 -4.64 -10.98 -12.88
C SER A 98 -5.21 -12.13 -12.04
N GLN A 99 -5.36 -13.32 -12.64
CA GLN A 99 -5.68 -14.52 -11.88
C GLN A 99 -4.49 -14.95 -11.02
N ILE A 100 -4.72 -15.09 -9.71
CA ILE A 100 -3.70 -15.49 -8.75
C ILE A 100 -3.80 -17.01 -8.53
N LYS A 101 -2.68 -17.71 -8.74
CA LYS A 101 -2.58 -19.14 -8.45
C LYS A 101 -2.02 -19.33 -7.04
N LYS A 102 -2.75 -20.09 -6.23
CA LYS A 102 -2.34 -20.47 -4.88
C LYS A 102 -2.16 -21.97 -4.82
N MET A 103 -1.13 -22.42 -4.12
CA MET A 103 -0.91 -23.85 -3.88
C MET A 103 -0.78 -24.08 -2.39
N THR A 104 -1.43 -25.14 -1.88
CA THR A 104 -1.28 -25.58 -0.49
C THR A 104 -0.48 -26.87 -0.50
N ILE A 105 0.53 -26.96 0.35
CA ILE A 105 1.36 -28.15 0.53
C ILE A 105 1.11 -28.74 1.90
N ASP A 106 1.17 -30.06 1.98
CA ASP A 106 1.27 -30.79 3.25
C ASP A 106 2.76 -31.04 3.52
N LEU A 107 3.21 -30.62 4.69
CA LEU A 107 4.56 -30.70 5.21
C LEU A 107 4.72 -31.95 6.09
N GLU A 108 5.94 -32.44 6.20
CA GLU A 108 6.32 -33.46 7.18
C GLU A 108 6.39 -32.87 8.59
N GLU A 109 6.99 -31.69 8.73
CA GLU A 109 7.14 -30.98 10.00
C GLU A 109 6.11 -29.85 10.15
N PRO A 110 5.62 -29.58 11.36
CA PRO A 110 4.69 -28.50 11.59
C PRO A 110 5.41 -27.15 11.52
N PHE A 111 4.75 -26.16 10.92
CA PHE A 111 5.23 -24.79 10.85
C PHE A 111 4.17 -23.80 11.34
N VAL A 112 4.58 -22.89 12.22
CA VAL A 112 3.75 -21.78 12.72
C VAL A 112 4.49 -20.48 12.47
N TRP A 113 3.77 -19.50 11.92
CA TRP A 113 4.33 -18.18 11.69
C TRP A 113 4.67 -17.48 13.02
N PRO A 114 5.76 -16.69 13.06
CA PRO A 114 6.03 -15.83 14.20
C PRO A 114 4.90 -14.81 14.37
N GLU A 115 4.70 -14.37 15.61
CA GLU A 115 3.73 -13.33 15.93
C GLU A 115 4.11 -12.01 15.23
N PRO A 116 3.17 -11.32 14.57
CA PRO A 116 3.47 -10.04 13.94
C PRO A 116 3.86 -9.00 15.00
N TYR A 117 4.79 -8.12 14.66
CA TYR A 117 5.13 -6.99 15.53
C TYR A 117 3.93 -6.04 15.64
N ALA A 118 3.24 -6.07 16.78
CA ALA A 118 1.94 -5.42 16.98
C ALA A 118 1.95 -3.93 16.60
N ALA A 119 3.00 -3.18 16.98
CA ALA A 119 3.09 -1.76 16.69
C ALA A 119 3.18 -1.45 15.19
N TYR A 120 3.87 -2.28 14.40
CA TYR A 120 4.00 -2.04 12.96
C TYR A 120 2.66 -2.26 12.23
N GLU A 121 1.93 -3.32 12.55
CA GLU A 121 0.63 -3.58 11.92
C GLU A 121 -0.44 -2.55 12.33
N LEU A 122 -0.46 -2.12 13.59
CA LEU A 122 -1.33 -1.04 14.06
C LEU A 122 -1.03 0.26 13.33
N ASN A 123 0.25 0.68 13.30
CA ASN A 123 0.67 1.89 12.61
C ASN A 123 0.34 1.83 11.11
N SER A 124 0.53 0.69 10.46
CA SER A 124 0.22 0.52 9.04
C SER A 124 -1.28 0.69 8.75
N LYS A 125 -2.15 0.06 9.55
CA LYS A 125 -3.61 0.16 9.39
C LYS A 125 -4.11 1.56 9.71
N GLN A 126 -3.60 2.17 10.78
CA GLN A 126 -3.95 3.54 11.15
C GLN A 126 -3.51 4.52 10.07
N ASN A 127 -2.28 4.41 9.57
CA ASN A 127 -1.80 5.22 8.46
C ASN A 127 -2.65 5.04 7.19
N GLU A 128 -3.05 3.80 6.85
CA GLU A 128 -3.94 3.57 5.70
C GLU A 128 -5.30 4.25 5.88
N TYR A 129 -5.86 4.18 7.09
CA TYR A 129 -7.12 4.83 7.44
C TYR A 129 -7.00 6.36 7.35
N GLU A 130 -5.98 6.93 7.98
CA GLU A 130 -5.68 8.37 7.96
C GLU A 130 -5.43 8.87 6.53
N MET A 131 -4.70 8.09 5.70
CA MET A 131 -4.48 8.42 4.29
C MET A 131 -5.76 8.38 3.47
N LYS A 132 -6.67 7.43 3.72
CA LYS A 132 -7.98 7.42 3.06
C LYS A 132 -8.82 8.64 3.46
N LYS A 133 -8.79 8.99 4.75
CA LYS A 133 -9.46 10.18 5.28
C LYS A 133 -8.92 11.44 4.61
N PHE A 134 -7.60 11.59 4.54
CA PHE A 134 -6.93 12.68 3.82
C PHE A 134 -7.28 12.69 2.33
N SER A 135 -7.29 11.52 1.67
CA SER A 135 -7.63 11.42 0.24
C SER A 135 -9.07 11.87 -0.06
N SER A 136 -9.98 11.76 0.90
CA SER A 136 -11.37 12.24 0.74
C SER A 136 -11.45 13.75 0.54
N LEU A 137 -10.44 14.51 1.01
CA LEU A 137 -10.34 15.95 0.79
C LEU A 137 -10.30 16.29 -0.71
N PHE A 138 -9.60 15.49 -1.52
CA PHE A 138 -9.54 15.71 -2.97
C PHE A 138 -10.89 15.48 -3.67
N GLN A 139 -11.80 14.74 -3.03
CA GLN A 139 -13.15 14.47 -3.52
C GLN A 139 -14.19 15.44 -2.93
N SER A 140 -13.79 16.34 -2.02
CA SER A 140 -14.69 17.30 -1.39
C SER A 140 -15.23 18.35 -2.37
N VAL A 141 -16.52 18.70 -2.20
CA VAL A 141 -17.24 19.62 -3.10
C VAL A 141 -17.87 20.76 -2.27
N GLY A 142 -17.95 21.96 -2.85
CA GLY A 142 -18.63 23.09 -2.22
C GLY A 142 -17.99 23.53 -0.89
N SER A 143 -18.81 23.64 0.16
CA SER A 143 -18.40 24.05 1.51
C SER A 143 -17.54 23.01 2.22
N ASP A 144 -17.59 21.74 1.82
CA ASP A 144 -16.82 20.67 2.46
C ASP A 144 -15.31 20.85 2.26
N LYS A 145 -14.89 21.60 1.24
CA LYS A 145 -13.48 21.99 1.04
C LYS A 145 -12.90 22.80 2.20
N GLY A 146 -13.76 23.49 2.95
CA GLY A 146 -13.36 24.29 4.11
C GLY A 146 -13.53 23.54 5.44
N ARG A 147 -14.08 22.33 5.44
CA ARG A 147 -14.26 21.53 6.64
C ARG A 147 -12.91 20.90 7.04
N PRO A 148 -12.52 20.91 8.33
CA PRO A 148 -11.36 20.15 8.78
C PRO A 148 -11.61 18.65 8.60
N THR A 149 -10.64 17.96 8.02
CA THR A 149 -10.71 16.53 7.75
C THR A 149 -10.49 15.72 9.03
N GLY A 150 -9.71 16.26 9.97
CA GLY A 150 -9.22 15.59 11.18
C GLY A 150 -8.31 14.42 10.86
N ALA A 151 -7.69 14.41 9.67
CA ALA A 151 -6.73 13.36 9.28
C ALA A 151 -5.36 13.70 9.86
N PHE A 152 -4.62 12.68 10.31
CA PHE A 152 -3.34 12.85 11.01
C PHE A 152 -3.45 13.83 12.18
N ASP A 153 -4.48 13.64 13.01
CA ASP A 153 -4.76 14.53 14.15
C ASP A 153 -4.95 16.01 13.76
N GLY A 154 -5.39 16.27 12.53
CA GLY A 154 -5.59 17.63 12.03
C GLY A 154 -4.31 18.35 11.63
N LEU A 155 -3.16 17.66 11.55
CA LEU A 155 -1.87 18.25 11.15
C LEU A 155 -1.93 19.02 9.82
N PHE A 156 -2.79 18.59 8.89
CA PHE A 156 -2.96 19.20 7.57
C PHE A 156 -4.21 20.07 7.45
N ASP A 157 -5.01 20.18 8.51
CA ASP A 157 -6.22 20.99 8.48
C ASP A 157 -5.89 22.46 8.59
N ARG A 158 -6.72 23.30 7.97
CA ARG A 158 -6.64 24.74 8.16
C ARG A 158 -7.28 25.10 9.49
N GLU A 159 -6.59 25.90 10.28
CA GLU A 159 -7.18 26.53 11.45
C GLU A 159 -8.36 27.42 11.01
N ALA A 160 -9.45 27.37 11.77
CA ALA A 160 -10.62 28.19 11.50
C ALA A 160 -10.31 29.65 11.90
N ASP A 161 -10.14 30.52 10.91
CA ASP A 161 -9.99 31.95 11.16
C ASP A 161 -11.25 32.49 11.85
N SER A 162 -11.13 32.97 13.09
CA SER A 162 -12.21 33.68 13.78
C SER A 162 -12.34 35.09 13.20
N VAL A 163 -13.08 35.24 12.09
CA VAL A 163 -13.30 36.54 11.44
C VAL A 163 -14.71 37.08 11.69
N ASN A 164 -14.78 38.37 11.98
CA ASN A 164 -16.05 39.11 11.91
C ASN A 164 -16.56 39.16 10.47
N PHE A 165 -17.88 39.16 10.30
CA PHE A 165 -18.48 39.23 8.97
C PHE A 165 -18.20 40.57 8.30
N LEU A 166 -17.46 40.54 7.20
CA LEU A 166 -17.21 41.69 6.33
C LEU A 166 -17.56 41.32 4.90
N ALA A 167 -18.52 42.03 4.31
CA ALA A 167 -18.91 41.79 2.92
C ALA A 167 -17.71 41.96 1.96
N LYS A 168 -17.59 41.06 0.98
CA LYS A 168 -16.44 41.04 0.05
C LYS A 168 -16.22 42.38 -0.68
N LYS A 169 -17.31 43.06 -1.05
CA LYS A 169 -17.28 44.36 -1.73
C LYS A 169 -16.79 45.47 -0.79
N THR A 170 -17.29 45.53 0.44
CA THR A 170 -16.87 46.56 1.42
C THR A 170 -15.42 46.36 1.83
N LYS A 171 -15.00 45.11 2.10
CA LYS A 171 -13.58 44.78 2.37
C LYS A 171 -12.66 45.26 1.26
N ARG A 172 -13.03 45.08 -0.02
CA ARG A 172 -12.23 45.54 -1.16
C ARG A 172 -12.09 47.07 -1.21
N VAL A 173 -13.16 47.80 -0.95
CA VAL A 173 -13.14 49.27 -0.92
C VAL A 173 -12.27 49.76 0.23
N LEU A 174 -12.50 49.25 1.44
CA LEU A 174 -11.71 49.60 2.63
C LEU A 174 -10.20 49.35 2.42
N VAL A 175 -9.82 48.21 1.86
CA VAL A 175 -8.41 47.91 1.56
C VAL A 175 -7.82 48.87 0.52
N LYS A 176 -8.61 49.29 -0.48
CA LYS A 176 -8.16 50.26 -1.50
C LYS A 176 -7.94 51.63 -0.88
N ASP A 177 -8.86 52.09 -0.05
CA ASP A 177 -8.79 53.41 0.58
C ASP A 177 -7.67 53.46 1.63
N GLN A 178 -7.52 52.39 2.43
CA GLN A 178 -6.39 52.25 3.35
C GLN A 178 -5.03 52.31 2.62
N LYS A 179 -4.91 51.68 1.45
CA LYS A 179 -3.69 51.76 0.63
C LYS A 179 -3.44 53.16 0.07
N LYS A 180 -4.49 53.90 -0.30
CA LYS A 180 -4.36 55.29 -0.78
C LYS A 180 -3.90 56.22 0.35
N LEU A 181 -4.50 56.10 1.53
CA LEU A 181 -4.14 56.86 2.73
C LEU A 181 -2.68 56.63 3.12
N LYS A 182 -2.24 55.37 3.19
CA LYS A 182 -0.82 55.06 3.45
C LYS A 182 0.10 55.70 2.42
N LYS A 183 -0.27 55.64 1.13
CA LYS A 183 0.52 56.27 0.06
C LYS A 183 0.57 57.80 0.16
N SER A 184 -0.51 58.46 0.62
CA SER A 184 -0.47 59.90 0.87
C SER A 184 0.39 60.24 2.08
N GLU A 185 0.25 59.50 3.18
CA GLU A 185 1.09 59.65 4.37
C GLU A 185 2.58 59.45 4.03
N ASP A 186 2.92 58.41 3.27
CA ASP A 186 4.29 58.16 2.82
C ASP A 186 4.84 59.32 1.97
N ARG A 187 4.02 59.90 1.08
CA ARG A 187 4.40 61.06 0.27
C ARG A 187 4.62 62.30 1.13
N GLU A 188 3.76 62.53 2.12
CA GLU A 188 3.90 63.66 3.05
C GLU A 188 5.15 63.50 3.93
N ASN A 189 5.40 62.29 4.44
CA ASN A 189 6.61 61.95 5.18
C ASN A 189 7.87 62.15 4.33
N GLN A 190 7.86 61.70 3.07
CA GLN A 190 8.97 61.93 2.13
C GLN A 190 9.21 63.42 1.88
N LYS A 191 8.14 64.21 1.70
CA LYS A 191 8.25 65.67 1.55
C LYS A 191 8.81 66.31 2.82
N ALA A 192 8.35 65.92 4.00
CA ALA A 192 8.84 66.44 5.27
C ALA A 192 10.33 66.11 5.49
N ILE A 193 10.74 64.88 5.18
CA ILE A 193 12.16 64.46 5.23
C ILE A 193 13.00 65.29 4.25
N ALA A 194 12.54 65.45 3.01
CA ALA A 194 13.24 66.25 2.01
C ALA A 194 13.36 67.72 2.43
N ALA A 195 12.30 68.32 2.96
CA ALA A 195 12.31 69.68 3.48
C ALA A 195 13.31 69.86 4.64
N LYS A 196 13.35 68.89 5.57
CA LYS A 196 14.31 68.86 6.68
C LYS A 196 15.76 68.75 6.17
N LEU A 197 16.01 67.94 5.14
CA LEU A 197 17.34 67.72 4.58
C LEU A 197 17.84 68.94 3.80
N LEU A 198 16.94 69.68 3.16
CA LEU A 198 17.23 70.93 2.43
C LEU A 198 17.34 72.17 3.34
N GLY A 199 17.14 72.02 4.66
CA GLY A 199 17.28 73.12 5.63
C GLY A 199 16.19 74.19 5.54
N LEU A 200 15.08 73.90 4.85
CA LEU A 200 13.91 74.77 4.80
C LEU A 200 13.21 74.70 6.16
N LYS A 201 13.35 75.75 6.98
CA LYS A 201 12.57 75.89 8.22
C LYS A 201 11.09 76.06 7.87
N HIS A 202 10.26 75.35 8.64
CA HIS A 202 8.79 75.28 8.53
C HIS A 202 8.12 76.65 8.38
#